data_AF-A0A3M1T6Z4-F1
#
_entry.id   AF-A0A3M1T6Z4-F1
#
_cell.length_a   1.000
_cell.length_b   1.000
_cell.length_c   1.000
_cell.angle_alpha   90.00
_cell.angle_beta   90.00
_cell.angle_gamma   90.00
#
_symmetry.space_group_name_H-M   'P 1'
#
loop_
_entity.id
_entity.type
_entity.pdbx_description
1 polymer ?
#
loop_
_entity_poly.entity_id
_entity_poly.type
_entity_poly.pdbx_seq_one_letter_code
_entity_poly.pdbx_strand_id
1 'polypeptide(L)'
;MLFGCSSGPAMRVDDGMLAKVPPGAMQGVIEARANRDQAADAVSKAEIDITKARNEADLVRSELKIAESEVEQAKLKVEIAKQQGNAEAVQDAEAAAAIARATVDVKKKLLNLRLRQIEEAEARLELAKILLEKAEAEVELAKARAVQGLDDPRAREISVSRFQLQVTEYKSKVARAEEEVAAVGVEVEEAQKIYDEAKRRLDAMTAPAATVPAAAAP
;
A
#
# COMPACT_ATOMS: atom_id res chain seq x y z
N MET A 1 24.50 18.28 -3.65
CA MET A 1 25.54 17.25 -3.80
C MET A 1 24.93 16.13 -4.63
N LEU A 2 25.46 15.89 -5.83
CA LEU A 2 25.01 14.83 -6.75
C LEU A 2 25.61 13.50 -6.29
N PHE A 3 24.79 12.61 -5.72
CA PHE A 3 25.17 11.20 -5.56
C PHE A 3 24.88 10.50 -6.89
N GLY A 4 25.93 10.31 -7.68
CA GLY A 4 25.88 9.47 -8.86
C GLY A 4 25.68 8.00 -8.45
N CYS A 5 24.49 7.46 -8.67
CA CYS A 5 24.25 6.02 -8.65
C CYS A 5 25.02 5.38 -9.82
N SER A 6 26.27 4.99 -9.58
CA SER A 6 27.01 4.11 -10.47
C SER A 6 26.44 2.70 -10.29
N SER A 7 25.36 2.39 -11.02
CA SER A 7 24.85 1.02 -11.14
C SER A 7 25.78 0.25 -12.09
N GLY A 8 26.91 -0.21 -11.57
CA GLY A 8 27.72 -1.21 -12.27
C GLY A 8 26.88 -2.47 -12.53
N PRO A 9 27.19 -3.24 -13.58
CA PRO A 9 26.47 -4.47 -13.87
C PRO A 9 26.49 -5.40 -12.64
N ALA A 10 25.32 -5.94 -12.29
CA ALA A 10 25.19 -6.87 -11.17
C ALA A 10 26.16 -8.04 -11.36
N MET A 11 26.92 -8.37 -10.31
CA MET A 11 27.86 -9.49 -10.35
C MET A 11 27.08 -10.79 -10.55
N ARG A 12 27.54 -11.63 -11.48
CA ARG A 12 26.91 -12.92 -11.81
C ARG A 12 27.95 -14.02 -11.95
N VAL A 13 27.60 -15.20 -11.51
CA VAL A 13 28.34 -16.45 -11.74
C VAL A 13 27.82 -17.07 -13.02
N ASP A 14 28.74 -17.50 -13.89
CA ASP A 14 28.41 -18.18 -15.14
C ASP A 14 27.73 -19.54 -14.86
N ASP A 15 26.52 -19.72 -15.37
CA ASP A 15 25.74 -20.95 -15.20
C ASP A 15 26.42 -22.17 -15.85
N GLY A 16 27.31 -21.96 -16.83
CA GLY A 16 28.14 -23.02 -17.41
C GLY A 16 29.09 -23.68 -16.40
N MET A 17 29.48 -22.98 -15.33
CA MET A 17 30.28 -23.55 -14.25
C MET A 17 29.46 -24.46 -13.34
N LEU A 18 28.16 -24.19 -13.18
CA LEU A 18 27.27 -24.96 -12.32
C LEU A 18 27.06 -26.39 -12.84
N ALA A 19 27.20 -26.62 -14.15
CA ALA A 19 27.09 -27.95 -14.74
C ALA A 19 28.14 -28.94 -14.21
N LYS A 20 29.26 -28.45 -13.67
CA LYS A 20 30.34 -29.25 -13.09
C LYS A 20 30.21 -29.44 -11.58
N VAL A 21 29.25 -28.76 -10.94
CA VAL A 21 29.07 -28.80 -9.49
C VAL A 21 28.38 -30.12 -9.09
N PRO A 22 28.91 -30.86 -8.11
CA PRO A 22 28.28 -32.10 -7.67
C PRO A 22 26.91 -31.81 -7.03
N PRO A 23 25.92 -32.72 -7.14
CA PRO A 23 24.56 -32.48 -6.65
C PRO A 23 24.48 -32.02 -5.20
N GLY A 24 25.33 -32.55 -4.32
CA GLY A 24 25.36 -32.16 -2.90
C GLY A 24 25.73 -30.69 -2.66
N ALA A 25 26.51 -30.07 -3.55
CA ALA A 25 26.88 -28.65 -3.47
C ALA A 25 25.85 -27.71 -4.14
N MET A 26 24.88 -28.27 -4.89
CA MET A 26 23.81 -27.51 -5.54
C MET A 26 22.63 -27.19 -4.61
N GLN A 27 22.52 -27.87 -3.47
CA GLN A 27 21.38 -27.72 -2.55
C GLN A 27 21.14 -26.25 -2.16
N GLY A 28 22.19 -25.52 -1.79
CA GLY A 28 22.08 -24.10 -1.43
C GLY A 28 21.65 -23.20 -2.60
N VAL A 29 21.99 -23.56 -3.83
CA VAL A 29 21.54 -22.83 -5.04
C VAL A 29 20.06 -23.08 -5.29
N ILE A 30 19.59 -24.31 -5.09
CA ILE A 30 18.18 -24.68 -5.24
C ILE A 30 17.32 -23.92 -4.21
N GLU A 31 17.74 -23.91 -2.95
CA GLU A 31 17.05 -23.17 -1.89
C GLU A 31 17.01 -21.65 -2.17
N ALA A 32 18.14 -21.07 -2.59
CA ALA A 32 18.19 -19.66 -2.93
C ALA A 32 17.26 -19.31 -4.11
N ARG A 33 17.18 -20.18 -5.13
CA ARG A 33 16.28 -20.01 -6.27
C ARG A 33 14.81 -20.07 -5.85
N ALA A 34 14.46 -21.03 -4.99
CA ALA A 34 13.12 -21.11 -4.43
C ALA A 34 12.72 -19.83 -3.66
N ASN A 35 13.65 -19.29 -2.86
CA ASN A 35 13.42 -18.01 -2.17
C ASN A 35 13.27 -16.83 -3.13
N ARG A 36 14.04 -16.81 -4.23
CA ARG A 36 13.91 -15.80 -5.28
C ARG A 36 12.55 -15.87 -5.96
N ASP A 37 12.06 -17.08 -6.24
CA ASP A 37 10.75 -17.27 -6.87
C ASP A 37 9.62 -16.82 -5.94
N GLN A 38 9.70 -17.12 -4.64
CA GLN A 38 8.78 -16.58 -3.64
C GLN A 38 8.80 -15.05 -3.58
N ALA A 39 9.97 -14.42 -3.70
CA ALA A 39 10.08 -12.97 -3.74
C ALA A 39 9.46 -12.38 -5.02
N ALA A 40 9.60 -13.05 -6.16
CA ALA A 40 8.98 -12.64 -7.42
C ALA A 40 7.44 -12.74 -7.36
N ASP A 41 6.92 -13.80 -6.73
CA ASP A 41 5.49 -13.93 -6.45
C ASP A 41 4.98 -12.80 -5.55
N ALA A 42 5.77 -12.40 -4.54
CA ALA A 42 5.43 -11.30 -3.66
C ALA A 42 5.35 -9.94 -4.40
N VAL A 43 6.26 -9.69 -5.35
CA VAL A 43 6.17 -8.50 -6.23
C VAL A 43 4.88 -8.53 -7.03
N SER A 44 4.57 -9.66 -7.66
CA SER A 44 3.34 -9.82 -8.46
C SER A 44 2.08 -9.57 -7.63
N LYS A 45 2.06 -10.07 -6.39
CA LYS A 45 0.96 -9.81 -5.46
C LYS A 45 0.84 -8.33 -5.09
N ALA A 46 1.95 -7.65 -4.82
CA ALA A 46 1.95 -6.23 -4.48
C ALA A 46 1.44 -5.35 -5.64
N GLU A 47 1.74 -5.71 -6.90
CA GLU A 47 1.20 -5.02 -8.09
C GLU A 47 -0.32 -5.16 -8.21
N ILE A 48 -0.85 -6.36 -7.90
CA ILE A 48 -2.30 -6.60 -7.85
C ILE A 48 -2.94 -5.76 -6.74
N ASP A 49 -2.32 -5.70 -5.56
CA ASP A 49 -2.83 -4.93 -4.42
C ASP A 49 -2.91 -3.43 -4.73
N ILE A 50 -1.91 -2.86 -5.41
CA ILE A 50 -1.96 -1.46 -5.89
C ILE A 50 -3.12 -1.25 -6.85
N THR A 51 -3.29 -2.16 -7.82
CA THR A 51 -4.37 -2.07 -8.80
C THR A 51 -5.73 -2.07 -8.12
N LYS A 52 -5.93 -2.95 -7.12
CA LYS A 52 -7.13 -2.99 -6.31
C LYS A 52 -7.35 -1.69 -5.53
N ALA A 53 -6.32 -1.17 -4.86
CA ALA A 53 -6.41 0.07 -4.10
C ALA A 53 -6.79 1.27 -4.99
N ARG A 54 -6.23 1.36 -6.20
CA ARG A 54 -6.59 2.39 -7.19
C ARG A 54 -8.05 2.29 -7.63
N ASN A 55 -8.52 1.09 -7.94
CA ASN A 55 -9.93 0.87 -8.30
C ASN A 55 -10.89 1.27 -7.16
N GLU A 56 -10.54 0.96 -5.90
CA GLU A 56 -11.32 1.38 -4.74
C GLU A 56 -11.34 2.91 -4.57
N ALA A 57 -10.22 3.60 -4.80
CA ALA A 57 -10.17 5.06 -4.76
C ALA A 57 -11.00 5.70 -5.88
N ASP A 58 -11.00 5.11 -7.08
CA ASP A 58 -11.80 5.59 -8.21
C ASP A 58 -13.30 5.42 -7.99
N LEU A 59 -13.71 4.33 -7.34
CA LEU A 59 -15.09 4.15 -6.89
C LEU A 59 -15.48 5.24 -5.89
N VAL A 60 -14.68 5.48 -4.86
CA VAL A 60 -14.94 6.53 -3.86
C VAL A 60 -14.98 7.92 -4.51
N ARG A 61 -14.12 8.20 -5.50
CA ARG A 61 -14.15 9.46 -6.24
C ARG A 61 -15.46 9.64 -7.01
N SER A 62 -16.00 8.56 -7.56
CA SER A 62 -17.28 8.57 -8.26
C SER A 62 -18.44 8.79 -7.29
N GLU A 63 -18.44 8.12 -6.13
CA GLU A 63 -19.41 8.33 -5.06
C GLU A 63 -19.37 9.76 -4.50
N LEU A 64 -18.18 10.35 -4.37
CA LEU A 64 -18.02 11.74 -3.94
C LEU A 64 -18.73 12.70 -4.91
N LYS A 65 -18.58 12.51 -6.22
CA LYS A 65 -19.27 13.35 -7.22
C LYS A 65 -20.79 13.23 -7.11
N ILE A 66 -21.30 12.04 -6.82
CA ILE A 66 -22.74 11.81 -6.60
C ILE A 66 -23.19 12.58 -5.36
N ALA A 67 -22.47 12.46 -4.24
CA ALA A 67 -22.79 13.18 -3.01
C ALA A 67 -22.73 14.71 -3.18
N GLU A 68 -21.79 15.22 -3.98
CA GLU A 68 -21.72 16.65 -4.31
C GLU A 68 -22.96 17.12 -5.11
N SER A 69 -23.45 16.30 -6.04
CA SER A 69 -24.72 16.55 -6.75
C SER A 69 -25.93 16.56 -5.80
N GLU A 70 -25.97 15.64 -4.83
CA GLU A 70 -27.02 15.59 -3.81
C GLU A 70 -27.04 16.84 -2.92
N VAL A 71 -25.88 17.42 -2.61
CA VAL A 71 -25.80 18.70 -1.91
C VAL A 71 -26.46 19.83 -2.72
N GLU A 72 -26.21 19.91 -4.02
CA GLU A 72 -26.84 20.92 -4.87
C GLU A 72 -28.36 20.72 -4.94
N GLN A 73 -28.84 19.48 -5.06
CA GLN A 73 -30.27 19.19 -4.99
C GLN A 73 -30.88 19.58 -3.63
N ALA A 74 -30.19 19.32 -2.52
CA ALA A 74 -30.66 19.70 -1.20
C ALA A 74 -30.74 21.23 -1.03
N LYS A 75 -29.77 21.98 -1.58
CA LYS A 75 -29.82 23.46 -1.61
C LYS A 75 -31.05 23.97 -2.37
N LEU A 76 -31.34 23.41 -3.54
CA LEU A 76 -32.54 23.77 -4.32
C LEU A 76 -33.84 23.49 -3.55
N LYS A 77 -33.91 22.38 -2.81
CA LYS A 77 -35.06 22.07 -1.95
C LYS A 77 -35.24 23.11 -0.84
N VAL A 78 -34.15 23.58 -0.22
CA VAL A 78 -34.20 24.67 0.77
C VAL A 78 -34.75 25.95 0.14
N GLU A 79 -34.29 26.32 -1.06
CA GLU A 79 -34.77 27.52 -1.76
C GLU A 79 -36.27 27.43 -2.07
N ILE A 80 -36.73 26.28 -2.57
CA ILE A 80 -38.15 26.03 -2.86
C ILE A 80 -38.99 26.13 -1.57
N ALA A 81 -38.55 25.51 -0.48
CA ALA A 81 -39.25 25.56 0.80
C ALA A 81 -39.35 27.01 1.33
N LYS A 82 -38.28 27.81 1.17
CA LYS A 82 -38.27 29.23 1.53
C LYS A 82 -39.26 30.05 0.72
N GLN A 83 -39.34 29.80 -0.60
CA GLN A 83 -40.29 30.48 -1.48
C GLN A 83 -41.75 30.12 -1.14
N GLN A 84 -42.01 28.91 -0.67
CA GLN A 84 -43.34 28.47 -0.24
C GLN A 84 -43.76 29.02 1.13
N GLY A 85 -42.84 29.61 1.90
CA GLY A 85 -43.14 30.24 3.18
C GLY A 85 -43.51 29.28 4.32
N ASN A 86 -43.26 27.97 4.16
CA ASN A 86 -43.50 26.97 5.19
C ASN A 86 -42.25 26.78 6.06
N ALA A 87 -42.29 27.30 7.30
CA ALA A 87 -41.16 27.25 8.23
C ALA A 87 -40.69 25.83 8.59
N GLU A 88 -41.62 24.88 8.73
CA GLU A 88 -41.29 23.47 9.03
C GLU A 88 -40.58 22.82 7.83
N ALA A 89 -41.11 23.02 6.63
CA ALA A 89 -40.47 22.53 5.41
C ALA A 89 -39.07 23.13 5.17
N VAL A 90 -38.86 24.39 5.57
CA VAL A 90 -37.53 25.03 5.53
C VAL A 90 -36.57 24.35 6.50
N GLN A 91 -37.01 24.12 7.74
CA GLN A 91 -36.19 23.47 8.77
C GLN A 91 -35.78 22.05 8.34
N ASP A 92 -36.72 21.26 7.82
CA ASP A 92 -36.45 19.91 7.34
C ASP A 92 -35.48 19.91 6.13
N ALA A 93 -35.69 20.82 5.18
CA ALA A 93 -34.80 20.95 4.03
C ALA A 93 -33.39 21.38 4.43
N GLU A 94 -33.26 22.28 5.42
CA GLU A 94 -31.95 22.73 5.94
C GLU A 94 -31.23 21.61 6.69
N ALA A 95 -31.95 20.82 7.48
CA ALA A 95 -31.41 19.63 8.13
C ALA A 95 -30.92 18.59 7.09
N ALA A 96 -31.72 18.32 6.05
CA ALA A 96 -31.33 17.42 4.96
C ALA A 96 -30.10 17.94 4.21
N ALA A 97 -30.02 19.25 3.96
CA ALA A 97 -28.85 19.87 3.33
C ALA A 97 -27.59 19.79 4.22
N ALA A 98 -27.74 19.89 5.54
CA ALA A 98 -26.64 19.70 6.49
C ALA A 98 -26.11 18.25 6.45
N ILE A 99 -27.02 17.26 6.44
CA ILE A 99 -26.66 15.84 6.29
C ILE A 99 -25.93 15.60 4.96
N ALA A 100 -26.45 16.11 3.84
CA ALA A 100 -25.81 15.95 2.53
C ALA A 100 -24.38 16.52 2.51
N ARG A 101 -24.15 17.68 3.14
CA ARG A 101 -22.80 18.28 3.27
C ARG A 101 -21.88 17.42 4.14
N ALA A 102 -22.38 16.87 5.24
CA ALA A 102 -21.62 15.96 6.08
C ALA A 102 -21.25 14.67 5.34
N THR A 103 -22.15 14.13 4.50
CA THR A 103 -21.85 12.99 3.60
C THR A 103 -20.70 13.30 2.65
N VAL A 104 -20.69 14.50 2.03
CA VAL A 104 -19.57 14.93 1.17
C VAL A 104 -18.25 15.01 1.95
N ASP A 105 -18.25 15.54 3.17
CA ASP A 105 -17.04 15.59 4.01
C ASP A 105 -16.52 14.18 4.31
N VAL A 106 -17.39 13.26 4.73
CA VAL A 106 -17.03 11.85 4.97
C VAL A 106 -16.43 11.21 3.71
N LYS A 107 -17.03 11.42 2.53
CA LYS A 107 -16.51 10.89 1.26
C LYS A 107 -15.15 11.50 0.89
N LYS A 108 -14.91 12.78 1.17
CA LYS A 108 -13.59 13.42 1.00
C LYS A 108 -12.53 12.81 1.91
N LYS A 109 -12.87 12.56 3.18
CA LYS A 109 -11.96 11.89 4.13
C LYS A 109 -11.69 10.44 3.73
N LEU A 110 -12.72 9.71 3.29
CA LEU A 110 -12.57 8.36 2.75
C LEU A 110 -11.66 8.34 1.53
N LEU A 111 -11.81 9.31 0.61
CA LEU A 111 -10.94 9.41 -0.56
C LEU A 111 -9.48 9.64 -0.14
N ASN A 112 -9.24 10.54 0.81
CA ASN A 112 -7.88 10.76 1.35
C ASN A 112 -7.30 9.45 1.94
N LEU A 113 -8.07 8.75 2.78
CA LEU A 113 -7.67 7.44 3.31
C LEU A 113 -7.30 6.46 2.18
N ARG A 114 -8.09 6.38 1.10
CA ARG A 114 -7.77 5.51 -0.04
C ARG A 114 -6.50 5.92 -0.77
N LEU A 115 -6.24 7.22 -0.91
CA LEU A 115 -4.99 7.72 -1.50
C LEU A 115 -3.78 7.33 -0.64
N ARG A 116 -3.86 7.43 0.69
CA ARG A 116 -2.79 6.96 1.59
C ARG A 116 -2.57 5.46 1.52
N GLN A 117 -3.64 4.67 1.38
CA GLN A 117 -3.52 3.23 1.18
C GLN A 117 -2.86 2.86 -0.16
N ILE A 118 -3.01 3.70 -1.20
CA ILE A 118 -2.27 3.54 -2.46
C ILE A 118 -0.79 3.81 -2.24
N GLU A 119 -0.43 4.89 -1.54
CA GLU A 119 0.95 5.21 -1.20
C GLU A 119 1.61 4.08 -0.39
N GLU A 120 0.89 3.51 0.58
CA GLU A 120 1.38 2.36 1.36
C GLU A 120 1.59 1.12 0.47
N ALA A 121 0.65 0.85 -0.44
CA ALA A 121 0.78 -0.28 -1.37
C ALA A 121 1.96 -0.09 -2.33
N GLU A 122 2.22 1.14 -2.79
CA GLU A 122 3.38 1.51 -3.61
C GLU A 122 4.70 1.32 -2.86
N ALA A 123 4.78 1.77 -1.60
CA ALA A 123 5.94 1.53 -0.74
C ALA A 123 6.20 0.04 -0.51
N ARG A 124 5.14 -0.76 -0.30
CA ARG A 124 5.24 -2.22 -0.16
C ARG A 124 5.69 -2.91 -1.43
N LEU A 125 5.27 -2.44 -2.61
CA LEU A 125 5.78 -2.93 -3.89
C LEU A 125 7.27 -2.65 -4.03
N GLU A 126 7.73 -1.46 -3.66
CA GLU A 126 9.15 -1.12 -3.73
C GLU A 126 9.98 -2.00 -2.77
N LEU A 127 9.50 -2.21 -1.54
CA LEU A 127 10.10 -3.18 -0.62
C LEU A 127 10.15 -4.59 -1.22
N ALA A 128 9.07 -5.06 -1.85
CA ALA A 128 9.04 -6.38 -2.48
C ALA A 128 10.06 -6.51 -3.64
N LYS A 129 10.24 -5.45 -4.45
CA LYS A 129 11.27 -5.41 -5.50
C LYS A 129 12.68 -5.47 -4.93
N ILE A 130 12.97 -4.71 -3.88
CA ILE A 130 14.27 -4.74 -3.20
C ILE A 130 14.54 -6.12 -2.59
N LEU A 131 13.52 -6.77 -2.03
CA LEU A 131 13.63 -8.15 -1.52
C LEU A 131 13.91 -9.15 -2.64
N LEU A 132 13.32 -8.97 -3.82
CA LEU A 132 13.63 -9.76 -5.00
C LEU A 132 15.09 -9.57 -5.43
N GLU A 133 15.57 -8.33 -5.53
CA GLU A 133 16.97 -8.02 -5.86
C GLU A 133 17.94 -8.64 -4.84
N LYS A 134 17.59 -8.60 -3.55
CA LYS A 134 18.34 -9.27 -2.48
C LYS A 134 18.37 -10.78 -2.71
N ALA A 135 17.23 -11.40 -3.01
CA ALA A 135 17.15 -12.84 -3.23
C ALA A 135 17.95 -13.26 -4.48
N GLU A 136 17.94 -12.46 -5.54
CA GLU A 136 18.81 -12.65 -6.70
C GLU A 136 20.30 -12.59 -6.32
N ALA A 137 20.71 -11.62 -5.50
CA ALA A 137 22.07 -11.55 -4.99
C ALA A 137 22.44 -12.75 -4.11
N GLU A 138 21.49 -13.28 -3.33
CA GLU A 138 21.68 -14.50 -2.53
C GLU A 138 21.81 -15.76 -3.41
N VAL A 139 21.10 -15.82 -4.54
CA VAL A 139 21.30 -16.87 -5.56
C VAL A 139 22.73 -16.80 -6.11
N GLU A 140 23.20 -15.62 -6.49
CA GLU A 140 24.55 -15.46 -7.03
C GLU A 140 25.64 -15.77 -5.98
N LEU A 141 25.42 -15.41 -4.72
CA LEU A 141 26.28 -15.82 -3.62
C LEU A 141 26.29 -17.35 -3.43
N ALA A 142 25.12 -18.00 -3.52
CA ALA A 142 25.03 -19.45 -3.42
C ALA A 142 25.76 -20.15 -4.58
N LYS A 143 25.61 -19.64 -5.81
CA LYS A 143 26.36 -20.11 -6.98
C LYS A 143 27.86 -19.95 -6.76
N ALA A 144 28.31 -18.79 -6.26
CA ALA A 144 29.72 -18.51 -6.02
C ALA A 144 30.34 -19.49 -5.02
N ARG A 145 29.61 -19.83 -3.96
CA ARG A 145 30.03 -20.84 -2.97
C ARG A 145 30.07 -22.25 -3.57
N ALA A 146 29.07 -22.59 -4.39
CA ALA A 146 28.98 -23.91 -5.00
C ALA A 146 30.12 -24.19 -5.97
N VAL A 147 30.57 -23.18 -6.72
CA VAL A 147 31.69 -23.32 -7.67
C VAL A 147 33.07 -23.19 -7.02
N GLN A 148 33.18 -22.61 -5.81
CA GLN A 148 34.46 -22.40 -5.13
C GLN A 148 35.25 -23.70 -4.88
N GLY A 149 34.55 -24.84 -4.76
CA GLY A 149 35.16 -26.17 -4.58
C GLY A 149 35.59 -26.86 -5.89
N LEU A 150 35.39 -26.24 -7.05
CA LEU A 150 35.76 -26.82 -8.34
C LEU A 150 37.25 -26.62 -8.63
N ASP A 151 37.88 -27.64 -9.22
CA ASP A 151 39.22 -27.52 -9.79
C ASP A 151 39.17 -26.90 -11.21
N ASP A 152 38.54 -25.73 -11.34
CA ASP A 152 38.48 -24.92 -12.58
C ASP A 152 39.17 -23.58 -12.30
N PRO A 153 40.18 -23.15 -13.09
CA PRO A 153 40.86 -21.87 -12.88
C PRO A 153 39.92 -20.67 -12.83
N ARG A 154 38.83 -20.71 -13.59
CA ARG A 154 37.82 -19.63 -13.63
C ARG A 154 37.03 -19.55 -12.32
N ALA A 155 36.84 -20.66 -11.63
CA ALA A 155 36.15 -20.69 -10.34
C ALA A 155 37.00 -20.03 -9.23
N ARG A 156 38.34 -20.06 -9.36
CA ARG A 156 39.26 -19.43 -8.40
C ARG A 156 39.27 -17.90 -8.47
N GLU A 157 38.83 -17.33 -9.60
CA GLU A 157 38.70 -15.88 -9.79
C GLU A 157 37.41 -15.31 -9.16
N ILE A 158 36.45 -16.18 -8.81
CA ILE A 158 35.18 -15.78 -8.21
C ILE A 158 35.38 -15.45 -6.72
N SER A 159 35.28 -14.16 -6.40
CA SER A 159 35.40 -13.68 -5.02
C SER A 159 34.08 -13.76 -4.27
N VAL A 160 33.88 -14.83 -3.49
CA VAL A 160 32.71 -15.00 -2.60
C VAL A 160 32.46 -13.77 -1.71
N SER A 161 33.52 -13.13 -1.20
CA SER A 161 33.41 -11.94 -0.36
C SER A 161 32.75 -10.74 -1.05
N ARG A 162 32.85 -10.63 -2.38
CA ARG A 162 32.18 -9.54 -3.13
C ARG A 162 30.68 -9.76 -3.20
N PHE A 163 30.25 -11.01 -3.44
CA PHE A 163 28.82 -11.36 -3.38
C PHE A 163 28.24 -11.20 -1.97
N GLN A 164 29.01 -11.53 -0.92
CA GLN A 164 28.61 -11.27 0.47
C GLN A 164 28.41 -9.78 0.76
N LEU A 165 29.31 -8.92 0.25
CA LEU A 165 29.17 -7.47 0.37
C LEU A 165 27.90 -6.99 -0.33
N GLN A 166 27.63 -7.44 -1.55
CA GLN A 166 26.42 -7.09 -2.29
C GLN A 166 25.13 -7.49 -1.55
N VAL A 167 25.07 -8.70 -0.99
CA VAL A 167 23.92 -9.12 -0.14
C VAL A 167 23.78 -8.21 1.08
N THR A 168 24.88 -7.76 1.67
CA THR A 168 24.86 -6.84 2.82
C THR A 168 24.33 -5.46 2.44
N GLU A 169 24.72 -4.93 1.27
CA GLU A 169 24.18 -3.67 0.74
C GLU A 169 22.67 -3.75 0.54
N TYR A 170 22.17 -4.86 -0.02
CA TYR A 170 20.73 -5.07 -0.17
C TYR A 170 20.01 -5.18 1.18
N LYS A 171 20.60 -5.80 2.21
CA LYS A 171 20.02 -5.79 3.56
C LYS A 171 19.84 -4.36 4.10
N SER A 172 20.79 -3.47 3.85
CA SER A 172 20.64 -2.06 4.24
C SER A 172 19.55 -1.34 3.44
N LYS A 173 19.37 -1.67 2.15
CA LYS A 173 18.25 -1.13 1.36
C LYS A 173 16.89 -1.63 1.87
N VAL A 174 16.79 -2.93 2.20
CA VAL A 174 15.58 -3.52 2.79
C VAL A 174 15.20 -2.79 4.08
N ALA A 175 16.14 -2.59 5.01
CA ALA A 175 15.87 -1.89 6.26
C ALA A 175 15.30 -0.48 6.05
N ARG A 176 15.85 0.28 5.09
CA ARG A 176 15.33 1.63 4.74
C ARG A 176 13.93 1.57 4.13
N ALA A 177 13.66 0.60 3.26
CA ALA A 177 12.35 0.43 2.66
C ALA A 177 11.31 -0.02 3.68
N GLU A 178 11.70 -0.84 4.67
CA GLU A 178 10.84 -1.20 5.81
C GLU A 178 10.49 0.02 6.67
N GLU A 179 11.46 0.91 6.93
CA GLU A 179 11.21 2.18 7.63
C GLU A 179 10.25 3.08 6.85
N GLU A 180 10.36 3.14 5.52
CA GLU A 180 9.46 3.91 4.66
C GLU A 180 8.03 3.35 4.68
N VAL A 181 7.87 2.03 4.55
CA VAL A 181 6.56 1.37 4.68
C VAL A 181 5.93 1.67 6.05
N ALA A 182 6.73 1.62 7.12
CA ALA A 182 6.25 1.93 8.47
C ALA A 182 5.83 3.40 8.60
N ALA A 183 6.60 4.33 8.04
CA ALA A 183 6.28 5.76 8.06
C ALA A 183 4.95 6.06 7.34
N VAL A 184 4.77 5.50 6.14
CA VAL A 184 3.50 5.66 5.39
C VAL A 184 2.34 4.98 6.13
N GLY A 185 2.58 3.85 6.80
CA GLY A 185 1.59 3.17 7.64
C GLY A 185 1.03 4.06 8.76
N VAL A 186 1.86 4.91 9.38
CA VAL A 186 1.41 5.89 10.38
C VAL A 186 0.45 6.92 9.75
N GLU A 187 0.73 7.39 8.54
CA GLU A 187 -0.14 8.34 7.83
C GLU A 187 -1.49 7.71 7.46
N VAL A 188 -1.50 6.42 7.10
CA VAL A 188 -2.74 5.65 6.87
C VAL A 188 -3.58 5.56 8.13
N GLU A 189 -2.97 5.25 9.28
CA GLU A 189 -3.67 5.19 10.57
C GLU A 189 -4.26 6.55 10.97
N GLU A 190 -3.54 7.65 10.73
CA GLU A 190 -4.06 8.99 10.98
C GLU A 190 -5.25 9.32 10.08
N ALA A 191 -5.13 9.04 8.77
CA ALA A 191 -6.23 9.24 7.83
C ALA A 191 -7.47 8.40 8.19
N GLN A 192 -7.26 7.18 8.69
CA GLN A 192 -8.34 6.30 9.15
C GLN A 192 -9.07 6.90 10.35
N LYS A 193 -8.35 7.41 11.36
CA LYS A 193 -8.95 8.07 12.52
C LYS A 193 -9.80 9.27 12.10
N ILE A 194 -9.27 10.12 11.22
CA ILE A 194 -9.99 11.29 10.70
C ILE A 194 -11.28 10.87 9.98
N TYR A 195 -11.22 9.84 9.14
CA TYR A 195 -12.40 9.30 8.47
C TYR A 195 -13.44 8.73 9.46
N ASP A 196 -13.00 7.95 10.44
CA ASP A 196 -13.90 7.34 11.44
C ASP A 196 -14.60 8.40 12.30
N GLU A 197 -13.90 9.46 12.67
CA GLU A 197 -14.49 10.59 13.38
C GLU A 197 -15.56 11.30 12.54
N ALA A 198 -15.27 11.58 11.26
CA ALA A 198 -16.24 12.20 10.36
C ALA A 198 -17.47 11.30 10.18
N LYS A 199 -17.25 10.00 9.99
CA LYS A 199 -18.33 9.02 9.85
C LYS A 199 -19.21 8.95 11.10
N ARG A 200 -18.62 8.90 12.30
CA ARG A 200 -19.38 8.91 13.56
C ARG A 200 -20.25 10.16 13.71
N ARG A 201 -19.74 11.33 13.28
CA ARG A 201 -20.53 12.57 13.29
C ARG A 201 -21.73 12.49 12.34
N LEU A 202 -21.53 11.95 11.14
CA LEU A 202 -22.62 11.73 10.17
C LEU A 202 -23.66 10.73 10.71
N ASP A 203 -23.21 9.62 11.29
CA ASP A 203 -24.09 8.60 11.89
C ASP A 203 -24.92 9.22 13.03
N ALA A 204 -24.32 10.09 13.86
CA ALA A 204 -25.04 10.81 14.90
C ALA A 204 -26.08 11.82 14.36
N MET A 205 -25.84 12.43 13.20
CA MET A 205 -26.80 13.34 12.54
C MET A 205 -27.99 12.60 11.92
N THR A 206 -27.79 11.33 11.55
CA THR A 206 -28.79 10.50 10.86
C THR A 206 -29.48 9.50 11.78
N ALA A 207 -29.01 9.37 13.02
CA ALA A 207 -29.63 8.53 14.03
C ALA A 207 -31.05 9.04 14.34
N PRO A 208 -32.07 8.15 14.35
CA PRO A 208 -33.39 8.52 14.82
C PRO A 208 -33.28 8.95 16.29
N ALA A 209 -33.88 10.10 16.63
CA ALA A 209 -33.91 10.60 17.99
C ALA A 209 -34.39 9.46 18.91
N ALA A 210 -33.52 9.03 19.83
CA ALA A 210 -33.84 7.96 20.78
C ALA A 210 -35.15 8.34 21.48
N THR A 211 -36.19 7.53 21.26
CA THR A 211 -37.47 7.67 21.94
C THR A 211 -37.20 7.58 23.44
N VAL A 212 -37.29 8.72 24.12
CA VAL A 212 -37.25 8.76 25.59
C VAL A 212 -38.37 7.84 26.06
N PRO A 213 -38.08 6.74 26.78
CA PRO A 213 -39.13 5.89 27.31
C PRO A 213 -39.98 6.75 28.25
N ALA A 214 -41.27 6.88 27.91
CA ALA A 214 -42.25 7.55 28.73
C ALA A 214 -42.15 6.96 30.14
N ALA A 215 -41.65 7.76 31.08
CA ALA A 215 -41.58 7.38 32.48
C ALA A 215 -43.01 7.06 32.92
N ALA A 216 -43.26 5.78 33.16
CA ALA A 216 -44.48 5.30 33.78
C ALA A 216 -44.57 5.92 35.18
N ALA A 217 -45.52 6.81 35.37
CA ALA A 217 -45.91 7.32 36.67
C ALA A 217 -46.81 6.29 37.37
N PRO A 218 -46.47 5.87 38.59
CA PRO A 218 -47.44 5.63 39.65
C PRO A 218 -47.57 6.83 40.59
#